data_AF-A0AAV8Y6N5-F1
#
_entry.id   AF-A0AAV8Y6N5-F1
#
_cell.length_a   1.000
_cell.length_b   1.000
_cell.length_c   1.000
_cell.angle_alpha   90.00
_cell.angle_beta   90.00
_cell.angle_gamma   90.00
#
_symmetry.space_group_name_H-M   'P 1'
#
loop_
_entity.id
_entity.type
_entity.pdbx_description
1 polymer ?
#
loop_
_entity_poly.entity_id
_entity_poly.type
_entity_poly.pdbx_seq_one_letter_code
_entity_poly.pdbx_strand_id
1 'polypeptide(L)'
;MGLGTTKECVVPEPTGTSLKKILKMLWRPLGLECQRKWRAMAAQTYGISPTTIARKLLGRNMQPVGHPKVLSSQEEASIAETLGVVANWGFPLTRLDMRTVIAKYLEKQGERVAVFKNNIREPSERKTFTKREIFNMMQQQNQMNINEKLDFVEDYFINTDNFTEDDKKDIKKKFSRLKSEFKRRWSEASYKEDIFMGKTHAWLNTIAFDLPKPSRIVGRPSKTFHDSSESSKRRKTETLRKSNESQELLCAAQVELQVEGKRDASKILRPEL
;
A
#
# COMPACT_ATOMS: atom_id res chain seq x y z
N MET A 1 -60.05 -20.01 41.61
CA MET A 1 -58.59 -19.85 41.59
C MET A 1 -57.99 -21.11 40.99
N GLY A 2 -57.73 -21.12 39.67
CA GLY A 2 -57.07 -22.24 39.01
C GLY A 2 -55.58 -21.96 38.88
N LEU A 3 -54.75 -22.67 39.63
CA LEU A 3 -53.30 -22.63 39.50
C LEU A 3 -52.93 -23.26 38.15
N GLY A 4 -52.52 -22.42 37.20
CA GLY A 4 -51.99 -22.87 35.92
C GLY A 4 -50.66 -23.59 36.14
N THR A 5 -50.64 -24.90 35.83
CA THR A 5 -49.43 -25.72 35.79
C THR A 5 -48.39 -25.08 34.87
N THR A 6 -47.28 -24.63 35.44
CA THR A 6 -46.06 -24.25 34.69
C THR A 6 -45.55 -25.50 33.97
N LYS A 7 -45.77 -25.58 32.66
CA LYS A 7 -45.15 -26.63 31.83
C LYS A 7 -43.64 -26.46 31.94
N GLU A 8 -42.97 -27.43 32.56
CA GLU A 8 -41.52 -27.48 32.62
C GLU A 8 -40.94 -27.52 31.20
N CYS A 9 -40.13 -26.53 30.86
CA CYS A 9 -39.37 -26.47 29.60
C CYS A 9 -38.30 -27.58 29.62
N VAL A 10 -38.62 -28.77 29.09
CA VAL A 10 -37.61 -29.82 28.84
C VAL A 10 -36.76 -29.39 27.64
N VAL A 11 -35.46 -29.21 27.88
CA VAL A 11 -34.50 -28.76 26.88
C VAL A 11 -33.83 -30.00 26.26
N PRO A 12 -33.99 -30.29 24.96
CA PRO A 12 -33.41 -31.49 24.35
C PRO A 12 -31.88 -31.37 24.21
N GLU A 13 -31.17 -32.46 24.50
CA GLU A 13 -29.71 -32.54 24.36
C GLU A 13 -29.29 -32.58 22.87
N PRO A 14 -28.21 -31.86 22.49
CA PRO A 14 -27.79 -31.77 21.10
C PRO A 14 -27.02 -33.03 20.66
N THR A 15 -27.74 -34.04 20.15
CA THR A 15 -27.13 -35.24 19.55
C THR A 15 -26.91 -35.06 18.03
N GLY A 16 -25.64 -34.93 17.64
CA GLY A 16 -25.02 -35.42 16.40
C GLY A 16 -25.53 -34.98 15.01
N THR A 17 -26.70 -34.36 14.86
CA THR A 17 -27.27 -34.01 13.55
C THR A 17 -27.07 -32.52 13.27
N SER A 18 -26.84 -32.15 12.00
CA SER A 18 -26.56 -30.76 11.57
C SER A 18 -27.37 -29.72 12.33
N LEU A 19 -26.70 -29.01 13.26
CA LEU A 19 -27.27 -28.01 14.18
C LEU A 19 -28.20 -27.03 13.45
N LYS A 20 -27.91 -26.68 12.20
CA LYS A 20 -28.74 -25.77 11.39
C LYS A 20 -30.16 -26.28 11.13
N LYS A 21 -30.36 -27.60 10.97
CA LYS A 21 -31.66 -28.21 10.64
C LYS A 21 -32.53 -28.40 11.90
N ILE A 22 -31.91 -28.82 13.01
CA ILE A 22 -32.55 -28.96 14.32
C ILE A 22 -32.89 -27.58 14.93
N LEU A 23 -31.96 -26.62 14.89
CA LEU A 23 -32.21 -25.26 15.40
C LEU A 23 -33.37 -24.58 14.67
N LYS A 24 -33.50 -24.73 13.34
CA LYS A 24 -34.56 -24.02 12.60
C LYS A 24 -35.98 -24.58 12.86
N MET A 25 -36.08 -25.88 13.17
CA MET A 25 -37.37 -26.55 13.45
C MET A 25 -37.83 -26.42 14.91
N LEU A 26 -36.90 -26.47 15.88
CA LEU A 26 -37.24 -26.40 17.31
C LEU A 26 -37.28 -24.96 17.87
N TRP A 27 -36.67 -23.98 17.19
CA TRP A 27 -36.55 -22.61 17.71
C TRP A 27 -37.82 -21.77 17.60
N ARG A 28 -38.60 -21.92 16.52
CA ARG A 28 -39.78 -21.08 16.25
C ARG A 28 -40.98 -21.28 17.19
N PRO A 29 -41.28 -22.49 17.72
CA PRO A 29 -42.45 -22.70 18.57
C PRO A 29 -42.20 -22.43 20.07
N LEU A 30 -40.95 -22.32 20.51
CA LEU A 30 -40.62 -22.18 21.93
C LEU A 30 -40.86 -20.75 22.42
N GLY A 31 -41.53 -20.61 23.57
CA GLY A 31 -41.68 -19.34 24.27
C GLY A 31 -40.32 -18.69 24.61
N LEU A 32 -40.32 -17.36 24.77
CA LEU A 32 -39.13 -16.56 25.02
C LEU A 32 -38.28 -17.05 26.22
N GLU A 33 -38.89 -17.63 27.25
CA GLU A 33 -38.19 -18.20 28.41
C GLU A 33 -37.43 -19.48 28.10
N CYS A 34 -38.05 -20.44 27.42
CA CYS A 34 -37.39 -21.66 26.94
C CYS A 34 -36.18 -21.31 26.05
N GLN A 35 -36.33 -20.32 25.15
CA GLN A 35 -35.24 -19.85 24.29
C GLN A 35 -34.07 -19.24 25.07
N ARG A 36 -34.35 -18.49 26.15
CA ARG A 36 -33.32 -17.90 27.02
C ARG A 36 -32.55 -18.99 27.79
N LYS A 37 -33.26 -19.95 28.39
CA LYS A 37 -32.65 -21.07 29.13
C LYS A 37 -31.74 -21.91 28.23
N TRP A 38 -32.19 -22.26 27.03
CA TRP A 38 -31.36 -23.00 26.06
C TRP A 38 -30.10 -22.23 25.66
N ARG A 39 -30.21 -20.91 25.38
CA ARG A 39 -29.05 -20.08 25.03
C ARG A 39 -28.02 -19.99 26.15
N ALA A 40 -28.47 -19.94 27.42
CA ALA A 40 -27.59 -19.92 28.57
C ALA A 40 -26.85 -21.26 28.73
N MET A 41 -27.56 -22.38 28.60
CA MET A 41 -26.95 -23.72 28.62
C MET A 41 -25.92 -23.88 27.49
N ALA A 42 -26.30 -23.56 26.25
CA ALA A 42 -25.41 -23.62 25.11
C ALA A 42 -24.18 -22.71 25.25
N ALA A 43 -24.35 -21.52 25.87
CA ALA A 43 -23.23 -20.63 26.13
C ALA A 43 -22.21 -21.22 27.11
N GLN A 44 -22.68 -21.92 28.15
CA GLN A 44 -21.83 -22.61 29.12
C GLN A 44 -21.10 -23.79 28.48
N THR A 45 -21.77 -24.58 27.64
CA THR A 45 -21.18 -25.76 26.98
C THR A 45 -20.10 -25.37 25.96
N TYR A 46 -20.32 -24.33 25.16
CA TYR A 46 -19.44 -23.99 24.03
C TYR A 46 -18.53 -22.78 24.28
N GLY A 47 -18.64 -22.11 25.43
CA GLY A 47 -17.86 -20.89 25.71
C GLY A 47 -18.18 -19.70 24.80
N ILE A 48 -19.36 -19.70 24.17
CA ILE A 48 -19.81 -18.66 23.23
C ILE A 48 -20.88 -17.81 23.92
N SER A 49 -20.84 -16.49 23.78
CA SER A 49 -21.84 -15.65 24.44
C SER A 49 -23.28 -15.97 23.99
N PRO A 50 -24.28 -15.93 24.90
CA PRO A 50 -25.68 -16.18 24.57
C PRO A 50 -26.21 -15.29 23.44
N THR A 51 -25.69 -14.06 23.34
CA THR A 51 -26.01 -13.08 22.31
C THR A 51 -25.44 -13.45 20.94
N THR A 52 -24.24 -14.04 20.89
CA THR A 52 -23.65 -14.54 19.64
C THR A 52 -24.43 -15.72 19.10
N ILE A 53 -24.81 -16.65 19.99
CA ILE A 53 -25.68 -17.79 19.66
C ILE A 53 -27.02 -17.29 19.10
N ALA A 54 -27.65 -16.33 19.78
CA ALA A 54 -28.89 -15.69 19.32
C ALA A 54 -28.76 -15.06 17.93
N ARG A 55 -27.67 -14.33 17.66
CA ARG A 55 -27.42 -13.69 16.36
C ARG A 55 -27.27 -14.73 15.25
N LYS A 56 -26.47 -15.78 15.46
CA LYS A 56 -26.26 -16.86 14.49
C LYS A 56 -27.55 -17.64 14.19
N LEU A 57 -28.36 -17.90 15.22
CA LEU A 57 -29.71 -18.48 15.11
C LEU A 57 -30.64 -17.67 14.22
N LEU A 58 -30.59 -16.34 14.35
CA LEU A 58 -31.37 -15.41 13.53
C LEU A 58 -30.75 -15.15 12.15
N GLY A 59 -29.70 -15.90 11.77
CA GLY A 59 -29.01 -15.71 10.49
C GLY A 59 -28.22 -14.40 10.39
N ARG A 60 -27.95 -13.72 11.51
CA ARG A 60 -27.16 -12.50 11.55
C ARG A 60 -25.66 -12.82 11.63
N ASN A 61 -24.83 -11.97 11.02
CA ASN A 61 -23.36 -12.08 11.02
C ASN A 61 -22.87 -13.44 10.52
N MET A 62 -23.48 -13.99 9.46
CA MET A 62 -23.10 -15.27 8.86
C MET A 62 -21.90 -15.17 7.92
N GLN A 63 -21.43 -13.95 7.65
CA GLN A 63 -20.23 -13.71 6.87
C GLN A 63 -19.00 -14.33 7.56
N PRO A 64 -17.99 -14.76 6.78
CA PRO A 64 -16.74 -15.25 7.32
C PRO A 64 -16.12 -14.21 8.27
N VAL A 65 -15.55 -14.70 9.37
CA VAL A 65 -14.94 -13.84 10.37
C VAL A 65 -13.63 -13.29 9.82
N GLY A 66 -13.48 -11.97 9.80
CA GLY A 66 -12.26 -11.31 9.33
C GLY A 66 -12.55 -10.08 8.47
N HIS A 67 -11.48 -9.43 8.04
CA HIS A 67 -11.57 -8.35 7.06
C HIS A 67 -12.00 -8.93 5.70
N PRO A 68 -12.86 -8.24 4.93
CA PRO A 68 -13.15 -8.62 3.55
C PRO A 68 -11.86 -8.82 2.76
N LYS A 69 -11.79 -9.92 2.00
CA LYS A 69 -10.69 -10.15 1.07
C LYS A 69 -10.79 -9.15 -0.07
N VAL A 70 -9.63 -8.63 -0.48
CA VAL A 70 -9.53 -7.72 -1.63
C VAL A 70 -9.54 -8.53 -2.93
N LEU A 71 -8.73 -9.58 -2.97
CA LEU A 71 -8.66 -10.48 -4.12
C LEU A 71 -9.86 -11.42 -4.11
N SER A 72 -10.46 -11.64 -5.28
CA SER A 72 -11.41 -12.73 -5.49
C SER A 72 -10.71 -14.09 -5.41
N SER A 73 -11.47 -15.15 -5.14
CA SER A 73 -10.91 -16.50 -5.04
C SER A 73 -10.27 -16.97 -6.35
N GLN A 74 -10.78 -16.51 -7.50
CA GLN A 74 -10.22 -16.84 -8.81
C GLN A 74 -8.87 -16.14 -9.05
N GLU A 75 -8.74 -14.89 -8.63
CA GLU A 75 -7.48 -14.14 -8.71
C GLU A 75 -6.42 -14.72 -7.77
N GLU A 76 -6.80 -15.06 -6.53
CA GLU A 76 -5.89 -15.72 -5.59
C GLU A 76 -5.34 -17.03 -6.19
N ALA A 77 -6.19 -17.83 -6.84
CA ALA A 77 -5.79 -19.07 -7.49
C ALA A 77 -4.82 -18.82 -8.66
N SER A 78 -5.15 -17.87 -9.54
CA SER A 78 -4.32 -17.55 -10.71
C SER A 78 -2.93 -17.02 -10.32
N ILE A 79 -2.88 -16.17 -9.28
CA ILE A 79 -1.62 -15.65 -8.75
C ILE A 79 -0.79 -16.79 -8.12
N ALA A 80 -1.42 -17.67 -7.34
CA ALA A 80 -0.74 -18.79 -6.70
C ALA A 80 -0.18 -19.78 -7.73
N GLU A 81 -0.93 -20.09 -8.78
CA GLU A 81 -0.47 -20.94 -9.89
C GLU A 81 0.76 -20.33 -10.58
N THR A 82 0.70 -19.04 -10.90
CA THR A 82 1.83 -18.32 -11.51
C THR A 82 3.08 -18.34 -10.63
N LEU A 83 2.93 -18.08 -9.33
CA LEU A 83 4.04 -18.14 -8.37
C LEU A 83 4.58 -19.57 -8.23
N GLY A 84 3.72 -20.59 -8.34
CA GLY A 84 4.11 -21.99 -8.34
C GLY A 84 5.00 -22.37 -9.52
N VAL A 85 4.68 -21.89 -10.73
CA VAL A 85 5.52 -22.10 -11.93
C VAL A 85 6.90 -21.49 -11.74
N VAL A 86 6.96 -20.25 -11.23
CA VAL A 86 8.23 -19.55 -10.96
C VAL A 86 9.06 -20.27 -9.90
N ALA A 87 8.42 -20.79 -8.85
CA ALA A 87 9.10 -21.60 -7.84
C ALA A 87 9.66 -22.91 -8.43
N ASN A 88 8.92 -23.57 -9.33
CA ASN A 88 9.37 -24.79 -10.01
C ASN A 88 10.57 -24.57 -10.93
N TRP A 89 10.77 -23.34 -11.43
CA TRP A 89 11.97 -22.96 -12.19
C TRP A 89 13.21 -22.72 -11.30
N GLY A 90 13.12 -22.97 -9.99
CA GLY A 90 14.24 -22.88 -9.06
C GLY A 90 14.47 -21.48 -8.51
N PHE A 91 13.53 -20.54 -8.71
CA PHE A 91 13.63 -19.21 -8.11
C PHE A 91 13.11 -19.23 -6.66
N PRO A 92 13.94 -18.89 -5.65
CA PRO A 92 13.48 -18.80 -4.28
C PRO A 92 12.62 -17.55 -4.10
N LEU A 93 11.30 -17.72 -4.12
CA LEU A 93 10.35 -16.63 -3.86
C LEU A 93 10.24 -16.36 -2.36
N THR A 94 10.63 -15.15 -1.95
CA THR A 94 10.46 -14.70 -0.57
C THR A 94 9.05 -14.12 -0.36
N ARG A 95 8.68 -13.91 0.91
CA ARG A 95 7.42 -13.25 1.27
C ARG A 95 7.31 -11.83 0.70
N LEU A 96 8.44 -11.15 0.50
CA LEU A 96 8.49 -9.80 -0.07
C LEU A 96 8.19 -9.83 -1.58
N ASP A 97 8.69 -10.83 -2.29
CA ASP A 97 8.47 -10.97 -3.73
C ASP A 97 6.99 -11.22 -4.02
N MET A 98 6.37 -12.15 -3.28
CA MET A 98 4.93 -12.44 -3.39
C MET A 98 4.08 -11.19 -3.12
N ARG A 99 4.42 -10.42 -2.08
CA ARG A 99 3.75 -9.16 -1.77
C ARG A 99 3.89 -8.14 -2.91
N THR A 100 5.09 -8.01 -3.47
CA THR A 100 5.38 -7.08 -4.57
C THR A 100 4.59 -7.43 -5.83
N VAL A 101 4.49 -8.72 -6.16
CA VAL A 101 3.68 -9.20 -7.29
C VAL A 101 2.20 -8.87 -7.07
N ILE A 102 1.65 -9.17 -5.89
CA ILE A 102 0.26 -8.87 -5.55
C ILE A 102 -0.03 -7.36 -5.58
N ALA A 103 0.89 -6.53 -5.08
CA ALA A 103 0.73 -5.08 -5.12
C ALA A 103 0.72 -4.52 -6.54
N LYS A 104 1.64 -4.97 -7.41
CA LYS A 104 1.65 -4.58 -8.83
C LYS A 104 0.37 -5.03 -9.54
N TYR A 105 -0.14 -6.22 -9.22
CA TYR A 105 -1.41 -6.71 -9.75
C TYR A 105 -2.57 -5.78 -9.36
N LEU A 106 -2.69 -5.45 -8.07
CA LEU A 106 -3.74 -4.56 -7.56
C LEU A 106 -3.63 -3.13 -8.10
N GLU A 107 -2.41 -2.61 -8.27
CA GLU A 107 -2.17 -1.31 -8.89
C GLU A 107 -2.62 -1.28 -10.35
N LYS A 108 -2.34 -2.35 -11.12
CA LYS A 108 -2.78 -2.48 -12.51
C LYS A 108 -4.31 -2.52 -12.63
N GLN A 109 -5.01 -3.09 -11.66
CA GLN A 109 -6.47 -3.10 -11.61
C GLN A 109 -7.07 -1.76 -11.15
N GLY A 110 -6.25 -0.78 -10.75
CA GLY A 110 -6.71 0.50 -10.23
C GLY A 110 -7.31 0.42 -8.82
N GLU A 111 -7.22 -0.74 -8.15
CA GLU A 111 -7.75 -0.93 -6.80
C GLU A 111 -6.75 -0.49 -5.73
N ARG A 112 -7.13 0.52 -4.95
CA ARG A 112 -6.36 1.00 -3.79
C ARG A 112 -6.87 0.35 -2.51
N VAL A 113 -6.10 -0.57 -1.96
CA VAL A 113 -6.41 -1.18 -0.67
C VAL A 113 -5.89 -0.29 0.45
N ALA A 114 -6.80 0.38 1.17
CA ALA A 114 -6.45 1.26 2.29
C ALA A 114 -5.69 0.54 3.44
N VAL A 115 -5.82 -0.79 3.53
CA VAL A 115 -5.13 -1.63 4.53
C VAL A 115 -3.63 -1.77 4.23
N PHE A 116 -3.23 -1.74 2.96
CA PHE A 116 -1.83 -1.59 2.60
C PHE A 116 -1.50 -0.09 2.67
N LYS A 117 -0.67 0.34 3.62
CA LYS A 117 -0.12 1.70 3.61
C LYS A 117 0.57 1.94 2.25
N ASN A 118 -0.14 2.62 1.34
CA ASN A 118 0.25 2.96 -0.02
C ASN A 118 0.64 1.78 -0.95
N ASN A 119 -0.08 0.65 -0.96
CA ASN A 119 0.10 -0.44 -1.95
C ASN A 119 1.59 -0.84 -2.22
N ILE A 120 2.39 -0.91 -1.15
CA ILE A 120 3.82 -1.28 -1.08
C ILE A 120 4.83 -0.23 -1.59
N ARG A 121 5.34 0.52 -0.62
CA ARG A 121 6.74 0.38 -0.19
C ARG A 121 6.69 0.28 1.33
N GLU A 122 7.37 -0.67 1.96
CA GLU A 122 7.88 -0.36 3.30
C GLU A 122 9.00 0.68 3.08
N PRO A 123 8.88 1.92 3.58
CA PRO A 123 10.09 2.63 3.96
C PRO A 123 10.09 2.74 5.46
N SER A 124 10.63 1.72 6.11
CA SER A 124 11.06 1.80 7.52
C SER A 124 12.57 1.82 7.66
N GLU A 125 13.33 1.33 6.69
CA GLU A 125 14.79 1.31 6.79
C GLU A 125 15.36 2.58 6.17
N ARG A 126 16.08 3.35 6.99
CA ARG A 126 16.96 4.40 6.47
C ARG A 126 17.90 3.72 5.49
N LYS A 127 17.99 4.20 4.26
CA LYS A 127 19.04 3.73 3.34
C LYS A 127 20.36 4.28 3.86
N THR A 128 21.16 3.39 4.43
CA THR A 128 22.52 3.69 4.84
C THR A 128 23.46 3.18 3.77
N PHE A 129 24.47 3.97 3.44
CA PHE A 129 25.52 3.60 2.50
C PHE A 129 26.85 3.58 3.23
N THR A 130 27.60 2.51 3.01
CA THR A 130 29.00 2.40 3.41
C THR A 130 29.88 3.18 2.44
N LYS A 131 31.07 3.57 2.91
CA LYS A 131 32.03 4.28 2.05
C LYS A 131 32.48 3.37 0.90
N ARG A 132 32.54 2.06 1.12
CA ARG A 132 32.85 1.07 0.09
C ARG A 132 31.82 1.03 -1.04
N GLU A 133 30.53 1.07 -0.71
CA GLU A 133 29.48 1.10 -1.73
C GLU A 133 29.57 2.37 -2.58
N ILE A 134 29.81 3.52 -1.94
CA ILE A 134 30.02 4.80 -2.61
C ILE A 134 31.24 4.73 -3.54
N PHE A 135 32.35 4.15 -3.06
CA PHE A 135 33.54 3.95 -3.87
C PHE A 135 33.29 3.06 -5.08
N ASN A 136 32.56 1.95 -4.91
CA ASN A 136 32.20 1.08 -6.03
C ASN A 136 31.33 1.80 -7.06
N MET A 137 30.36 2.61 -6.62
CA MET A 137 29.54 3.44 -7.52
C MET A 137 30.39 4.44 -8.30
N MET A 138 31.42 5.02 -7.68
CA MET A 138 32.38 5.89 -8.37
C MET A 138 33.20 5.11 -9.41
N GLN A 139 33.65 3.89 -9.11
CA GLN A 139 34.46 3.10 -10.04
C GLN A 139 33.68 2.58 -11.25
N GLN A 140 32.38 2.31 -11.08
CA GLN A 140 31.50 1.95 -12.19
C GLN A 140 31.35 3.06 -13.24
N GLN A 141 31.66 4.31 -12.89
CA GLN A 141 31.67 5.42 -13.83
C GLN A 141 32.98 5.48 -14.61
N ASN A 142 32.89 5.49 -15.94
CA ASN A 142 34.02 5.64 -16.87
C ASN A 142 34.51 7.10 -16.98
N GLN A 143 34.46 7.87 -15.88
CA GLN A 143 34.93 9.25 -15.84
C GLN A 143 36.40 9.28 -15.38
N MET A 144 37.20 10.20 -15.94
CA MET A 144 38.62 10.32 -15.58
C MET A 144 38.83 11.09 -14.27
N ASN A 145 37.90 11.98 -13.92
CA ASN A 145 38.03 12.92 -12.82
C ASN A 145 37.27 12.45 -11.58
N ILE A 146 37.95 12.41 -10.43
CA ILE A 146 37.33 12.05 -9.15
C ILE A 146 36.20 13.01 -8.75
N ASN A 147 36.29 14.28 -9.13
CA ASN A 147 35.26 15.26 -8.82
C ASN A 147 33.96 14.92 -9.54
N GLU A 148 34.03 14.67 -10.84
CA GLU A 148 32.88 14.29 -11.66
C GLU A 148 32.25 12.98 -11.18
N LYS A 149 33.09 11.99 -10.82
CA LYS A 149 32.61 10.73 -10.22
C LYS A 149 31.83 10.96 -8.93
N LEU A 150 32.30 11.88 -8.07
CA LEU A 150 31.63 12.22 -6.82
C LEU A 150 30.36 13.04 -7.06
N ASP A 151 30.37 13.97 -8.02
CA ASP A 151 29.20 14.76 -8.40
C ASP A 151 28.09 13.85 -8.93
N PHE A 152 28.44 12.85 -9.74
CA PHE A 152 27.51 11.82 -10.20
C PHE A 152 26.84 11.07 -9.03
N VAL A 153 27.62 10.66 -8.04
CA VAL A 153 27.06 9.95 -6.87
C VAL A 153 26.15 10.86 -6.05
N GLU A 154 26.50 12.15 -5.92
CA GLU A 154 25.63 13.14 -5.29
C GLU A 154 24.29 13.27 -6.02
N ASP A 155 24.33 13.43 -7.34
CA ASP A 155 23.14 13.55 -8.17
C ASP A 155 22.29 12.28 -8.14
N TYR A 156 22.93 11.11 -8.13
CA TYR A 156 22.24 9.84 -7.92
C TYR A 156 21.46 9.85 -6.60
N PHE A 157 22.08 10.26 -5.49
CA PHE A 157 21.41 10.33 -4.20
C PHE A 157 20.25 11.33 -4.17
N ILE A 158 20.39 12.48 -4.83
CA ILE A 158 19.33 13.49 -4.92
C ILE A 158 18.14 12.99 -5.75
N ASN A 159 18.42 12.24 -6.82
CA ASN A 159 17.42 11.79 -7.79
C ASN A 159 16.82 10.41 -7.48
N THR A 160 17.33 9.70 -6.47
CA THR A 160 16.87 8.32 -6.13
C THR A 160 15.43 8.30 -5.59
N ASP A 161 15.06 9.26 -4.75
CA ASP A 161 13.75 9.33 -4.11
C ASP A 161 13.21 10.78 -4.13
N ASN A 162 11.91 10.96 -3.94
CA ASN A 162 11.27 12.29 -3.92
C ASN A 162 11.56 13.04 -2.61
N PHE A 163 12.78 13.57 -2.49
CA PHE A 163 13.21 14.38 -1.35
C PHE A 163 12.67 15.81 -1.41
N THR A 164 12.36 16.40 -0.25
CA THR A 164 12.04 17.83 -0.18
C THR A 164 13.28 18.68 -0.50
N GLU A 165 13.08 19.95 -0.83
CA GLU A 165 14.21 20.86 -1.08
C GLU A 165 15.14 21.01 0.14
N ASP A 166 14.60 20.89 1.36
CA ASP A 166 15.39 20.93 2.58
C ASP A 166 16.15 19.62 2.82
N ASP A 167 15.54 18.46 2.51
CA ASP A 167 16.24 17.16 2.54
C ASP A 167 17.39 17.12 1.53
N LYS A 168 17.16 17.65 0.31
CA LYS A 168 18.22 17.76 -0.71
C LYS A 168 19.39 18.60 -0.20
N LYS A 169 19.13 19.74 0.45
CA LYS A 169 20.18 20.58 1.04
C LYS A 169 20.96 19.83 2.12
N ASP A 170 20.29 19.08 2.99
CA ASP A 170 20.94 18.29 4.03
C ASP A 170 21.82 17.17 3.43
N ILE A 171 21.33 16.49 2.39
CA ILE A 171 22.08 15.50 1.61
C ILE A 171 23.36 16.14 1.04
N LYS A 172 23.25 17.26 0.33
CA LYS A 172 24.41 17.98 -0.24
C LYS A 172 25.43 18.37 0.82
N LYS A 173 24.96 18.88 1.96
CA LYS A 173 25.82 19.30 3.08
C LYS A 173 26.60 18.13 3.67
N LYS A 174 25.93 17.02 3.95
CA LYS A 174 26.56 15.79 4.46
C LYS A 174 27.53 15.19 3.45
N PHE A 175 27.14 15.16 2.18
CA PHE A 175 27.93 14.56 1.13
C PHE A 175 29.18 15.41 0.81
N SER A 176 29.12 16.74 0.94
CA SER A 176 30.29 17.62 0.82
C SER A 176 31.44 17.25 1.77
N ARG A 177 31.12 16.94 3.04
CA ARG A 177 32.12 16.43 4.00
C ARG A 177 32.72 15.11 3.56
N LEU A 178 31.89 14.21 3.00
CA LEU A 178 32.36 12.94 2.50
C LEU A 178 33.27 13.10 1.27
N LYS A 179 32.92 14.00 0.34
CA LYS A 179 33.75 14.33 -0.83
C LYS A 179 35.15 14.77 -0.41
N SER A 180 35.27 15.65 0.57
CA SER A 180 36.58 16.13 1.02
C SER A 180 37.42 15.03 1.64
N GLU A 181 36.81 14.13 2.43
CA GLU A 181 37.51 12.95 2.98
C GLU A 181 38.00 12.00 1.88
N PHE A 182 37.17 11.73 0.87
CA PHE A 182 37.55 10.92 -0.29
C PHE A 182 38.71 11.54 -1.06
N LYS A 183 38.63 12.84 -1.40
CA LYS A 183 39.69 13.53 -2.13
C LYS A 183 41.02 13.46 -1.39
N ARG A 184 41.03 13.78 -0.09
CA ARG A 184 42.24 13.75 0.74
C ARG A 184 42.89 12.36 0.72
N ARG A 185 42.11 11.31 1.01
CA ARG A 185 42.63 9.94 1.07
C ARG A 185 43.01 9.38 -0.30
N TRP A 186 42.34 9.81 -1.37
CA TRP A 186 42.67 9.44 -2.74
C TRP A 186 44.03 10.04 -3.15
N SER A 187 44.30 11.29 -2.77
CA SER A 187 45.61 11.93 -2.96
C SER A 187 46.71 11.24 -2.13
N GLU A 188 46.43 10.85 -0.88
CA GLU A 188 47.37 10.08 -0.02
C GLU A 188 47.70 8.69 -0.59
N ALA A 189 46.79 8.12 -1.38
CA ALA A 189 47.00 6.88 -2.11
C ALA A 189 47.62 7.09 -3.51
N SER A 190 48.05 8.32 -3.81
CA SER A 190 48.62 8.70 -5.11
C SER A 190 47.70 8.35 -6.28
N TYR A 191 46.39 8.47 -6.08
CA TYR A 191 45.36 8.19 -7.09
C TYR A 191 45.35 6.73 -7.61
N LYS A 192 45.97 5.79 -6.89
CA LYS A 192 46.02 4.38 -7.25
C LYS A 192 45.03 3.57 -6.42
N GLU A 193 44.16 2.84 -7.11
CA GLU A 193 43.09 2.05 -6.49
C GLU A 193 43.61 0.99 -5.52
N ASP A 194 44.59 0.19 -5.93
CA ASP A 194 45.13 -0.89 -5.09
C ASP A 194 45.71 -0.37 -3.77
N ILE A 195 46.43 0.76 -3.85
CA ILE A 195 47.03 1.43 -2.69
C ILE A 195 45.94 2.01 -1.78
N PHE A 196 44.90 2.59 -2.37
CA PHE A 196 43.78 3.15 -1.65
C PHE A 196 43.01 2.06 -0.89
N MET A 197 42.68 0.96 -1.55
CA MET A 197 41.98 -0.19 -0.96
C MET A 197 42.78 -0.82 0.17
N GLY A 198 44.10 -0.98 -0.01
CA GLY A 198 44.99 -1.52 1.02
C GLY A 198 45.09 -0.63 2.26
N LYS A 199 45.28 0.69 2.08
CA LYS A 199 45.46 1.63 3.20
C LYS A 199 44.17 2.01 3.93
N THR A 200 43.03 1.98 3.25
CA THR A 200 41.77 2.55 3.77
C THR A 200 40.68 1.51 4.05
N HIS A 201 40.99 0.22 3.98
CA HIS A 201 40.02 -0.87 4.13
C HIS A 201 39.08 -0.72 5.35
N ALA A 202 39.63 -0.43 6.55
CA ALA A 202 38.83 -0.24 7.75
C ALA A 202 37.90 0.99 7.68
N TRP A 203 38.37 2.07 7.04
CA TRP A 203 37.58 3.29 6.84
C TRP A 203 36.47 3.09 5.80
N LEU A 204 36.72 2.28 4.76
CA LEU A 204 35.75 1.96 3.71
C LEU A 204 34.54 1.18 4.22
N ASN A 205 34.75 0.28 5.19
CA ASN A 205 33.68 -0.51 5.80
C ASN A 205 32.87 0.27 6.85
N THR A 206 33.27 1.51 7.16
CA THR A 206 32.50 2.37 8.07
C THR A 206 31.29 2.96 7.34
N ILE A 207 30.15 3.03 8.02
CA ILE A 207 28.94 3.72 7.52
C ILE A 207 29.32 5.17 7.16
N ALA A 208 28.98 5.58 5.94
CA ALA A 208 29.35 6.89 5.39
C ALA A 208 28.23 7.90 5.51
N PHE A 209 27.03 7.44 5.20
CA PHE A 209 25.97 8.31 4.76
C PHE A 209 24.60 7.69 5.00
N ASP A 210 23.76 8.41 5.73
CA ASP A 210 22.38 8.02 5.98
C ASP A 210 21.47 8.98 5.21
N LEU A 211 20.71 8.44 4.25
CA LEU A 211 19.69 9.23 3.57
C LEU A 211 18.55 9.57 4.54
N PRO A 212 18.03 10.81 4.50
CA PRO A 212 16.81 11.15 5.21
C PRO A 212 15.67 10.25 4.73
N LYS A 213 14.68 10.03 5.60
CA LYS A 213 13.48 9.29 5.17
C LYS A 213 12.76 10.16 4.15
N PRO A 214 12.44 9.66 2.95
CA PRO A 214 11.72 10.46 1.97
C PRO A 214 10.42 10.94 2.62
N SER A 215 10.18 12.25 2.54
CA SER A 215 8.95 12.83 3.08
C SER A 215 7.78 12.16 2.38
N ARG A 216 6.99 11.38 3.11
CA ARG A 216 5.69 10.97 2.60
C ARG A 216 4.86 12.25 2.57
N ILE A 217 4.11 12.50 1.49
CA ILE A 217 3.08 13.55 1.52
C ILE A 217 2.09 13.13 2.61
N VAL A 218 2.26 13.66 3.82
CA VAL A 218 1.36 13.40 4.95
C VAL A 218 0.19 14.35 4.79
N GLY A 219 -0.78 13.92 3.99
CA GLY A 219 -2.01 14.66 3.74
C GLY A 219 -3.19 13.71 3.71
N ARG A 220 -4.37 14.25 4.03
CA ARG A 220 -5.63 13.55 3.77
C ARG A 220 -5.64 13.12 2.29
N PRO A 221 -5.90 11.83 1.98
CA PRO A 221 -6.02 11.39 0.60
C PRO A 221 -6.96 12.31 -0.17
N SER A 222 -6.46 12.90 -1.27
CA SER A 222 -7.27 13.76 -2.12
C SER A 222 -8.30 12.89 -2.82
N LYS A 223 -9.57 13.35 -2.84
CA LYS A 223 -10.60 12.74 -3.66
C LYS A 223 -10.21 12.82 -5.14
N THR A 224 -10.67 11.87 -5.95
CA THR A 224 -10.56 11.98 -7.41
C THR A 224 -11.23 13.29 -7.87
N PHE A 225 -10.87 13.77 -9.06
CA PHE A 225 -11.45 15.01 -9.58
C PHE A 225 -12.99 14.92 -9.68
N HIS A 226 -13.51 13.77 -10.12
CA HIS A 226 -14.95 13.52 -10.27
C HIS A 226 -15.69 13.48 -8.93
N ASP A 227 -15.08 12.91 -7.88
CA ASP A 227 -15.69 12.79 -6.53
C ASP A 227 -15.51 14.04 -5.65
N SER A 228 -14.79 15.05 -6.16
CA SER A 228 -14.51 16.29 -5.43
C SER A 228 -15.74 17.22 -5.43
N SER A 229 -15.88 18.05 -4.39
CA SER A 229 -16.89 19.11 -4.38
C SER A 229 -16.61 20.15 -5.48
N GLU A 230 -17.63 20.87 -5.95
CA GLU A 230 -17.46 21.95 -6.94
C GLU A 230 -16.42 23.00 -6.52
N SER A 231 -16.43 23.39 -5.24
CA SER A 231 -15.41 24.29 -4.69
C SER A 231 -13.98 23.74 -4.80
N SER A 232 -13.81 22.42 -4.61
CA SER A 232 -12.51 21.76 -4.72
C SER A 232 -12.08 21.61 -6.17
N LYS A 233 -13.01 21.31 -7.09
CA LYS A 233 -12.73 21.27 -8.54
C LYS A 233 -12.24 22.62 -9.05
N ARG A 234 -12.92 23.72 -8.65
CA ARG A 234 -12.51 25.10 -9.01
C ARG A 234 -11.10 25.47 -8.53
N ARG A 235 -10.71 25.03 -7.33
CA ARG A 235 -9.35 25.22 -6.81
C ARG A 235 -8.34 24.38 -7.60
N LYS A 236 -8.66 23.11 -7.87
CA LYS A 236 -7.78 22.20 -8.64
C LYS A 236 -7.52 22.70 -10.07
N THR A 237 -8.49 23.37 -10.71
CA THR A 237 -8.35 23.94 -12.06
C THR A 237 -7.95 25.42 -12.06
N GLU A 238 -7.64 26.03 -10.92
CA GLU A 238 -7.37 27.46 -10.81
C GLU A 238 -6.14 27.90 -11.62
N THR A 239 -5.07 27.10 -11.58
CA THR A 239 -3.85 27.36 -12.36
C THR A 239 -4.13 27.36 -13.85
N LEU A 240 -4.88 26.37 -14.35
CA LEU A 240 -5.27 26.25 -15.76
C LEU A 240 -6.15 27.43 -16.20
N ARG A 241 -7.09 27.87 -15.36
CA ARG A 241 -7.96 29.02 -15.67
C ARG A 241 -7.24 30.38 -15.64
N LYS A 242 -6.16 30.49 -14.88
CA LYS A 242 -5.35 31.72 -14.81
C LYS A 242 -4.33 31.81 -15.94
N SER A 243 -3.86 30.67 -16.43
CA SER A 243 -2.79 30.59 -17.44
C SER A 243 -3.29 30.58 -18.88
N ASN A 244 -4.52 30.13 -19.13
CA ASN A 244 -5.06 29.97 -20.49
C ASN A 244 -6.28 30.86 -20.71
N GLU A 245 -6.48 31.28 -21.96
CA GLU A 245 -7.65 32.07 -22.36
C GLU A 245 -8.92 31.21 -22.37
N SER A 246 -10.09 31.82 -22.15
CA SER A 246 -11.37 31.11 -22.16
C SER A 246 -11.63 30.37 -23.47
N GLN A 247 -11.19 30.94 -24.59
CA GLN A 247 -11.31 30.36 -25.93
C GLN A 247 -10.46 29.11 -26.10
N GLU A 248 -9.24 29.09 -25.56
CA GLU A 248 -8.35 27.93 -25.61
C GLU A 248 -8.91 26.75 -24.82
N LEU A 249 -9.48 27.04 -23.65
CA LEU A 249 -10.13 26.02 -22.82
C LEU A 249 -11.38 25.43 -23.50
N LEU A 250 -12.16 26.26 -24.21
CA LEU A 250 -13.32 25.81 -25.00
C LEU A 250 -12.89 24.94 -26.19
N CYS A 251 -11.83 25.35 -26.90
CA CYS A 251 -11.27 24.59 -28.01
C CYS A 251 -10.72 23.22 -27.54
N ALA A 252 -9.96 23.20 -26.44
CA ALA A 252 -9.45 21.96 -25.86
C ALA A 252 -10.59 21.02 -25.43
N ALA A 253 -11.63 21.55 -24.79
CA ALA A 253 -12.81 20.76 -24.42
C ALA A 253 -13.56 20.22 -25.65
N GLN A 254 -13.64 21.00 -26.74
CA GLN A 254 -14.24 20.56 -27.99
C GLN A 254 -13.47 19.40 -28.63
N VAL A 255 -12.14 19.52 -28.71
CA VAL A 255 -11.27 18.47 -29.26
C VAL A 255 -11.46 17.17 -28.47
N GLU A 256 -11.46 17.23 -27.13
CA GLU A 256 -11.64 16.01 -26.34
C GLU A 256 -13.02 15.38 -26.50
N LEU A 257 -14.08 16.17 -26.60
CA LEU A 257 -15.41 15.63 -26.88
C LEU A 257 -15.50 14.96 -28.26
N GLN A 258 -14.73 15.43 -29.25
CA GLN A 258 -14.65 14.78 -30.56
C GLN A 258 -13.88 13.46 -30.51
N VAL A 259 -12.76 13.42 -29.77
CA VAL A 259 -11.97 12.20 -29.55
C VAL A 259 -12.79 11.14 -28.83
N GLU A 260 -13.58 11.54 -27.83
CA GLU A 260 -14.53 10.65 -27.13
C GLU A 260 -15.76 10.24 -27.99
N GLY A 261 -15.90 10.78 -29.21
CA GLY A 261 -17.01 10.49 -30.12
C GLY A 261 -18.32 11.23 -29.82
N LYS A 262 -18.32 12.17 -28.87
CA LYS A 262 -19.50 12.97 -28.44
C LYS A 262 -19.71 14.19 -29.34
N ARG A 263 -19.99 13.93 -30.62
CA ARG A 263 -20.08 14.97 -31.68
C ARG A 263 -21.11 16.05 -31.36
N ASP A 264 -22.28 15.69 -30.83
CA ASP A 264 -23.33 16.68 -30.58
C ASP A 264 -23.00 17.62 -29.42
N ALA A 265 -22.37 17.11 -28.34
CA ALA A 265 -21.86 17.95 -27.26
C ALA A 265 -20.74 18.89 -27.74
N SER A 266 -19.88 18.42 -28.65
CA SER A 266 -18.81 19.25 -29.23
C SER A 266 -19.32 20.43 -30.08
N LYS A 267 -20.52 20.31 -30.68
CA LYS A 267 -21.13 21.39 -31.47
C LYS A 267 -21.60 22.55 -30.60
N ILE A 268 -22.04 22.26 -29.38
CA ILE A 268 -22.53 23.25 -28.41
C ILE A 268 -21.40 24.17 -27.93
N LEU A 269 -20.17 23.66 -27.84
CA LEU A 269 -19.00 24.43 -27.39
C LEU A 269 -18.33 25.27 -28.49
N ARG A 270 -18.91 25.34 -29.70
CA ARG A 270 -18.37 26.22 -30.74
C ARG A 270 -18.50 27.67 -30.28
N PRO A 271 -17.39 28.43 -30.19
CA PRO A 271 -17.51 29.87 -30.00
C PRO A 271 -18.26 30.43 -31.20
N GLU A 272 -19.33 31.20 -30.95
CA GLU A 272 -19.94 32.03 -31.97
C GLU A 272 -18.91 33.08 -32.37
N LEU A 273 -18.49 33.02 -33.64
CA LEU A 273 -17.65 34.04 -34.27
C LEU A 273 -18.45 35.32 -34.47
#